data_AF-A0A0J9W3B1-F1
#
_entry.id   AF-A0A0J9W3B1-F1
#
_cell.length_a   1.000
_cell.length_b   1.000
_cell.length_c   1.000
_cell.angle_alpha   90.00
_cell.angle_beta   90.00
_cell.angle_gamma   90.00
#
_symmetry.space_group_name_H-M   'P 1'
#
loop_
_entity.id
_entity.type
_entity.pdbx_description
1 polymer ?
#
loop_
_entity_poly.entity_id
_entity_poly.type
_entity_poly.pdbx_seq_one_letter_code
_entity_poly.pdbx_strand_id
1 'polypeptide(L)'
;MTNNGRSFSISSGVSSNSNSSNSDVRSVSISTGTNSTGLLHKRPVKPMLVLFTQNRQGDKFSFVTVQIDDETNTNPERCNCRRSGRDGASCDIAAIEKKKGDAPISARRYEQSPSDGEMDWNLARLALNNPASTSDSVNWPNLKRLSIKFPTPQARAKFCGTPNVCHCKIKKEGDLLKCIQERHRGLWGEVQENYRRQMNSFHKQRYESRSHVVYGVTS
;
A
#
# COMPACT_ATOMS: atom_id res chain seq x y z
N MET A 1 -30.71 -41.26 -22.72
CA MET A 1 -30.56 -40.35 -21.56
C MET A 1 -29.08 -40.05 -21.41
N THR A 2 -28.70 -38.79 -21.64
CA THR A 2 -27.32 -38.31 -21.79
C THR A 2 -26.70 -38.01 -20.42
N ASN A 3 -25.58 -38.66 -20.11
CA ASN A 3 -24.77 -38.36 -18.93
C ASN A 3 -23.64 -37.42 -19.35
N ASN A 4 -23.81 -36.11 -19.12
CA ASN A 4 -22.78 -35.09 -19.38
C ASN A 4 -21.94 -34.90 -18.11
N GLY A 5 -20.67 -35.29 -18.20
CA GLY A 5 -19.71 -35.18 -17.11
C GLY A 5 -19.18 -33.77 -16.88
N ARG A 6 -18.43 -33.62 -15.78
CA ARG A 6 -17.30 -32.68 -15.67
C ARG A 6 -16.24 -33.30 -14.77
N SER A 7 -15.17 -33.80 -15.37
CA SER A 7 -13.90 -34.06 -14.68
C SER A 7 -13.20 -32.72 -14.47
N PHE A 8 -12.77 -32.43 -13.25
CA PHE A 8 -11.90 -31.29 -12.98
C PHE A 8 -10.45 -31.78 -12.98
N SER A 9 -9.71 -31.40 -14.02
CA SER A 9 -8.25 -31.53 -14.06
C SER A 9 -7.66 -30.18 -13.70
N ILE A 10 -7.19 -30.03 -12.45
CA ILE A 10 -6.31 -28.92 -12.06
C ILE A 10 -4.90 -29.36 -12.44
N SER A 11 -4.46 -28.99 -13.64
CA SER A 11 -3.05 -29.09 -14.00
C SER A 11 -2.29 -27.98 -13.28
N SER A 12 -1.79 -28.30 -12.09
CA SER A 12 -0.84 -27.48 -11.33
C SER A 12 0.53 -27.51 -12.02
N GLY A 13 0.64 -26.80 -13.13
CA GLY A 13 1.86 -26.69 -13.92
C GLY A 13 2.41 -25.27 -13.91
N VAL A 14 2.72 -24.72 -12.74
CA VAL A 14 3.63 -23.56 -12.66
C VAL A 14 4.64 -23.86 -11.57
N SER A 15 5.77 -24.43 -11.99
CA SER A 15 6.97 -24.56 -11.17
C SER A 15 7.38 -23.16 -10.72
N SER A 16 7.03 -22.80 -9.49
CA SER A 16 7.57 -21.64 -8.82
C SER A 16 9.02 -21.93 -8.49
N ASN A 17 9.94 -21.64 -9.42
CA ASN A 17 11.34 -21.45 -9.05
C ASN A 17 11.39 -20.20 -8.17
N SER A 18 11.30 -20.42 -6.87
CA SER A 18 11.68 -19.48 -5.83
C SER A 18 13.18 -19.25 -5.92
N ASN A 19 13.61 -18.44 -6.88
CA ASN A 19 14.90 -17.78 -6.77
C ASN A 19 14.73 -16.61 -5.81
N SER A 20 15.17 -16.83 -4.58
CA SER A 20 15.53 -15.80 -3.63
C SER A 20 16.56 -14.88 -4.27
N SER A 21 16.09 -13.84 -4.93
CA SER A 21 16.91 -12.75 -5.41
C SER A 21 16.19 -11.47 -5.04
N ASN A 22 16.87 -10.73 -4.18
CA ASN A 22 16.51 -9.45 -3.60
C ASN A 22 16.35 -8.39 -4.71
N SER A 23 15.35 -8.57 -5.56
CA SER A 23 15.05 -7.67 -6.66
C SER A 23 13.70 -7.05 -6.37
N ASP A 24 13.71 -5.74 -6.13
CA ASP A 24 12.55 -4.85 -6.03
C ASP A 24 11.73 -4.78 -7.35
N VAL A 25 11.77 -5.85 -8.16
CA VAL A 25 11.37 -5.89 -9.57
C VAL A 25 10.53 -7.15 -9.79
N ARG A 26 9.20 -6.97 -9.84
CA ARG A 26 8.25 -8.05 -10.16
C ARG A 26 7.99 -8.07 -11.68
N SER A 27 8.95 -8.55 -12.46
CA SER A 27 8.72 -8.91 -13.86
C SER A 27 8.33 -10.38 -13.95
N VAL A 28 7.34 -10.70 -14.81
CA VAL A 28 6.92 -12.08 -15.07
C VAL A 28 7.12 -12.37 -16.56
N SER A 29 7.88 -13.41 -16.86
CA SER A 29 8.01 -13.89 -18.24
C SER A 29 6.73 -14.60 -18.66
N ILE A 30 6.11 -14.16 -19.76
CA ILE A 30 4.95 -14.79 -20.37
C ILE A 30 5.36 -15.43 -21.70
N SER A 31 4.89 -16.64 -21.96
CA SER A 31 5.06 -17.28 -23.26
C SER A 31 4.03 -16.72 -24.24
N THR A 32 4.45 -16.18 -25.38
CA THR A 32 3.57 -15.62 -26.41
C THR A 32 3.21 -16.63 -27.52
N GLY A 33 3.44 -17.93 -27.29
CA GLY A 33 2.99 -19.00 -28.19
C GLY A 33 3.85 -19.24 -29.44
N THR A 34 4.78 -18.34 -29.78
CA THR A 34 5.64 -18.44 -30.98
C THR A 34 7.13 -18.48 -30.65
N ASN A 35 7.55 -19.29 -29.67
CA ASN A 35 8.94 -19.35 -29.16
C ASN A 35 9.52 -18.00 -28.67
N SER A 36 8.67 -16.99 -28.50
CA SER A 36 9.03 -15.70 -27.92
C SER A 36 8.55 -15.64 -26.46
N THR A 37 9.41 -15.11 -25.60
CA THR A 37 9.09 -14.79 -24.21
C THR A 37 8.91 -13.29 -24.09
N GLY A 38 7.71 -12.86 -23.70
CA GLY A 38 7.42 -11.46 -23.38
C GLY A 38 7.69 -11.19 -21.91
N LEU A 39 8.24 -10.03 -21.57
CA LEU A 39 8.42 -9.61 -20.18
C LEU A 39 7.23 -8.73 -19.74
N LEU A 40 6.44 -9.21 -18.80
CA LEU A 40 5.37 -8.43 -18.18
C LEU A 40 5.89 -7.73 -16.92
N HIS A 41 6.09 -6.43 -17.00
CA HIS A 41 6.35 -5.61 -15.81
C HIS A 41 5.04 -5.42 -15.03
N LYS A 42 4.97 -5.92 -13.78
CA LYS A 42 3.81 -5.69 -12.91
C LYS A 42 3.97 -4.36 -12.19
N ARG A 43 2.90 -3.56 -12.19
CA ARG A 43 2.84 -2.33 -11.40
C ARG A 43 3.01 -2.67 -9.91
N PRO A 44 3.87 -1.93 -9.17
CA PRO A 44 3.99 -2.08 -7.73
C PRO A 44 2.64 -1.97 -7.02
N VAL A 45 2.46 -2.80 -5.99
CA VAL A 45 1.25 -2.76 -5.16
C VAL A 45 1.38 -1.59 -4.19
N LYS A 46 0.31 -0.78 -4.07
CA LYS A 46 0.28 0.30 -3.08
C LYS A 46 0.47 -0.28 -1.67
N PRO A 47 1.32 0.32 -0.82
CA PRO A 47 1.41 -0.07 0.58
C PRO A 47 0.06 0.06 1.27
N MET A 48 -0.13 -0.74 2.32
CA MET A 48 -1.38 -0.82 3.04
C MET A 48 -1.11 -0.71 4.53
N LEU A 49 -1.75 0.26 5.19
CA LEU A 49 -1.86 0.29 6.64
C LEU A 49 -2.98 -0.66 7.04
N VAL A 50 -2.67 -1.64 7.89
CA VAL A 50 -3.65 -2.57 8.46
C VAL A 50 -3.83 -2.22 9.93
N LEU A 51 -5.06 -1.94 10.34
CA LEU A 51 -5.43 -1.60 11.71
C LEU A 51 -6.36 -2.66 12.26
N PHE A 52 -5.98 -3.26 13.38
CA PHE A 52 -6.89 -4.10 14.16
C PHE A 52 -7.66 -3.21 15.12
N THR A 53 -8.98 -3.31 15.09
CA THR A 53 -9.89 -2.41 15.78
C THR A 53 -10.96 -3.20 16.52
N GLN A 54 -11.39 -2.70 17.66
CA GLN A 54 -12.52 -3.21 18.41
C GLN A 54 -13.50 -2.05 18.61
N ASN A 55 -14.78 -2.31 18.35
CA ASN A 55 -15.80 -1.33 18.67
C ASN A 55 -15.94 -1.24 20.20
N ARG A 56 -15.91 -0.03 20.74
CA ARG A 56 -16.04 0.21 22.19
C ARG A 56 -17.42 -0.09 22.76
N GLN A 57 -18.46 -0.13 21.91
CA GLN A 57 -19.85 -0.30 22.32
C GLN A 57 -20.35 -1.75 22.26
N GLY A 58 -19.61 -2.62 21.60
CA GLY A 58 -19.90 -4.04 21.53
C GLY A 58 -18.66 -4.69 20.98
N ASP A 59 -18.20 -5.75 21.62
CA ASP A 59 -16.89 -6.42 21.45
C ASP A 59 -16.66 -7.07 20.07
N LYS A 60 -17.16 -6.43 19.02
CA LYS A 60 -16.95 -6.74 17.63
C LYS A 60 -15.59 -6.25 17.22
N PHE A 61 -14.81 -7.22 16.80
CA PHE A 61 -13.50 -7.03 16.23
C PHE A 61 -13.62 -6.78 14.72
N SER A 62 -12.96 -5.74 14.23
CA SER A 62 -12.79 -5.48 12.79
C SER A 62 -11.33 -5.19 12.46
N PHE A 63 -10.90 -5.50 11.24
CA PHE A 63 -9.67 -4.91 10.73
C PHE A 63 -9.97 -3.96 9.58
N VAL A 64 -9.22 -2.85 9.54
CA VAL A 64 -9.36 -1.79 8.55
C VAL A 64 -8.08 -1.73 7.75
N THR A 65 -8.22 -1.70 6.43
CA THR A 65 -7.09 -1.49 5.54
C THR A 65 -7.19 -0.13 4.89
N VAL A 66 -6.09 0.62 4.87
CA VAL A 66 -5.97 1.90 4.17
C VAL A 66 -4.84 1.81 3.16
N GLN A 67 -5.13 2.04 1.89
CA GLN A 67 -4.08 2.16 0.89
C GLN A 67 -3.34 3.47 1.06
N ILE A 68 -2.01 3.41 1.03
CA ILE A 68 -1.13 4.56 1.08
C ILE A 68 -0.66 4.84 -0.35
N ASP A 69 -0.95 6.05 -0.83
CA ASP A 69 -0.37 6.60 -2.05
C ASP A 69 0.31 7.94 -1.78
N ASP A 70 0.85 8.55 -2.83
CA ASP A 70 1.53 9.85 -2.82
C ASP A 70 0.64 10.99 -2.32
N GLU A 71 -0.67 10.88 -2.54
CA GLU A 71 -1.66 11.88 -2.14
C GLU A 71 -2.22 11.64 -0.73
N THR A 72 -1.98 10.47 -0.14
CA THR A 72 -2.41 10.09 1.22
C THR A 72 -1.33 10.44 2.22
N ASN A 73 -1.59 11.42 3.10
CA ASN A 73 -0.58 11.98 4.00
C ASN A 73 -1.12 12.22 5.40
N THR A 74 -0.21 12.34 6.36
CA THR A 74 -0.55 12.83 7.69
C THR A 74 -0.73 14.36 7.67
N ASN A 75 -1.76 14.85 8.36
CA ASN A 75 -2.11 16.27 8.42
C ASN A 75 -2.02 16.80 9.87
N PRO A 76 -0.94 17.49 10.23
CA PRO A 76 -0.74 18.01 11.58
C PRO A 76 -1.68 19.17 11.95
N GLU A 77 -2.34 19.82 10.97
CA GLU A 77 -3.30 20.89 11.26
C GLU A 77 -4.60 20.33 11.86
N ARG A 78 -4.97 19.09 11.50
CA ARG A 78 -6.22 18.45 11.97
C ARG A 78 -6.19 17.96 13.41
N CYS A 79 -5.00 17.67 13.94
CA CYS A 79 -4.79 17.32 15.35
C CYS A 79 -4.64 18.54 16.27
N ASN A 80 -4.68 19.77 15.73
CA ASN A 80 -4.27 20.98 16.45
C ASN A 80 -2.89 20.82 17.10
N CYS A 81 -1.99 20.09 16.44
CA CYS A 81 -0.68 19.74 16.99
C CYS A 81 0.15 20.97 17.43
N ARG A 82 -0.11 22.16 16.85
CA ARG A 82 0.50 23.45 17.27
C ARG A 82 0.16 23.89 18.70
N ARG A 83 -0.92 23.38 19.31
CA ARG A 83 -1.29 23.65 20.71
C ARG A 83 -0.60 22.70 21.70
N SER A 84 -0.07 21.58 21.20
CA SER A 84 0.62 20.54 21.96
C SER A 84 2.15 20.81 22.02
N GLY A 85 2.52 22.04 22.40
CA GLY A 85 3.89 22.56 22.30
C GLY A 85 4.17 23.28 20.97
N ARG A 86 5.20 24.14 20.92
CA ARG A 86 5.53 24.94 19.73
C ARG A 86 5.83 24.08 18.50
N ASP A 87 6.44 22.93 18.72
CA ASP A 87 6.79 21.95 17.71
C ASP A 87 5.75 20.81 17.61
N GLY A 88 4.75 20.74 18.48
CA GLY A 88 3.79 19.62 18.47
C GLY A 88 4.37 18.29 18.96
N ALA A 89 5.50 18.30 19.67
CA ALA A 89 6.11 17.12 20.26
C ALA A 89 5.22 16.41 21.30
N SER A 90 4.27 17.10 21.91
CA SER A 90 3.32 16.48 22.86
C SER A 90 2.01 16.01 22.20
N CYS A 91 1.89 16.08 20.88
CA CYS A 91 0.70 15.56 20.21
C CYS A 91 0.74 14.03 20.05
N ASP A 92 -0.29 13.37 20.57
CA ASP A 92 -0.50 11.93 20.51
C ASP A 92 -1.47 11.50 19.38
N ILE A 93 -2.00 12.43 18.58
CA ILE A 93 -2.93 12.14 17.49
C ILE A 93 -2.24 12.32 16.13
N ALA A 94 -2.45 11.35 15.24
CA ALA A 94 -2.18 11.49 13.82
C ALA A 94 -3.50 11.50 13.04
N ALA A 95 -3.68 12.48 12.16
CA ALA A 95 -4.77 12.49 11.19
C ALA A 95 -4.22 12.13 9.82
N ILE A 96 -4.79 11.13 9.15
CA ILE A 96 -4.44 10.71 7.80
C ILE A 96 -5.57 11.16 6.88
N GLU A 97 -5.22 11.83 5.78
CA GLU A 97 -6.15 12.36 4.79
C GLU A 97 -5.57 12.21 3.39
N LYS A 98 -6.45 12.16 2.39
CA LYS A 98 -6.07 12.27 0.99
C LYS A 98 -6.36 13.67 0.48
N LYS A 99 -5.41 14.32 -0.17
CA LYS A 99 -5.53 15.72 -0.67
C LYS A 99 -6.10 16.68 0.39
N LYS A 100 -5.59 16.62 1.63
CA LYS A 100 -6.06 17.48 2.76
C LYS A 100 -7.57 17.38 3.07
N GLY A 101 -8.21 16.28 2.67
CA GLY A 101 -9.64 16.01 2.86
C GLY A 101 -10.50 16.18 1.60
N ASP A 102 -9.92 16.65 0.49
CA ASP A 102 -10.67 16.89 -0.74
C ASP A 102 -11.06 15.57 -1.43
N ALA A 103 -10.31 14.49 -1.20
CA ALA A 103 -10.59 13.16 -1.74
C ALA A 103 -10.84 12.13 -0.63
N PRO A 104 -11.70 11.13 -0.87
CA PRO A 104 -11.83 9.99 0.04
C PRO A 104 -10.56 9.15 0.04
N ILE A 105 -10.24 8.60 1.21
CA ILE A 105 -9.19 7.62 1.42
C ILE A 105 -9.70 6.27 0.89
N SER A 106 -8.83 5.54 0.19
CA SER A 106 -9.15 4.17 -0.23
C SER A 106 -9.02 3.22 0.96
N ALA A 107 -10.13 2.98 1.64
CA ALA A 107 -10.19 2.13 2.82
C ALA A 107 -11.20 0.99 2.68
N ARG A 108 -10.94 -0.10 3.40
CA ARG A 108 -11.86 -1.23 3.54
C ARG A 108 -11.97 -1.61 5.01
N ARG A 109 -13.15 -2.04 5.41
CA ARG A 109 -13.42 -2.54 6.76
C ARG A 109 -13.97 -3.95 6.65
N TYR A 110 -13.32 -4.85 7.39
CA TYR A 110 -13.72 -6.24 7.50
C TYR A 110 -14.24 -6.44 8.90
N GLU A 111 -15.55 -6.66 9.02
CA GLU A 111 -16.20 -6.93 10.28
C GLU A 111 -16.33 -8.45 10.48
N GLN A 112 -16.27 -8.89 11.73
CA GLN A 112 -16.58 -10.26 12.09
C GLN A 112 -18.05 -10.56 11.77
N SER A 113 -18.32 -11.56 10.91
CA SER A 113 -19.67 -12.07 10.67
C SER A 113 -20.10 -12.91 11.87
N PRO A 114 -21.39 -12.84 12.26
CA PRO A 114 -21.97 -13.76 13.23
C PRO A 114 -21.91 -15.24 12.79
N SER A 115 -21.82 -15.52 11.49
CA SER A 115 -21.92 -16.87 10.92
C SER A 115 -20.58 -17.60 10.75
N ASP A 116 -19.50 -16.86 10.48
CA ASP A 116 -18.24 -17.46 9.98
C ASP A 116 -17.11 -17.44 11.04
N GLY A 117 -17.41 -16.95 12.26
CA GLY A 117 -16.54 -17.09 13.43
C GLY A 117 -15.13 -16.50 13.24
N GLU A 118 -14.11 -17.27 13.59
CA GLU A 118 -12.69 -16.87 13.50
C GLU A 118 -12.18 -16.74 12.06
N MET A 119 -12.86 -17.35 11.07
CA MET A 119 -12.43 -17.35 9.67
C MET A 119 -12.55 -15.97 9.01
N ASP A 120 -13.36 -15.06 9.57
CA ASP A 120 -13.47 -13.69 9.08
C ASP A 120 -12.27 -12.80 9.42
N TRP A 121 -11.48 -13.19 10.41
CA TRP A 121 -10.27 -12.50 10.86
C TRP A 121 -8.99 -13.02 10.19
N ASN A 122 -9.13 -13.72 9.05
CA ASN A 122 -8.01 -14.23 8.30
C ASN A 122 -7.41 -13.18 7.35
N LEU A 123 -6.19 -12.72 7.64
CA LEU A 123 -5.42 -11.81 6.78
C LEU A 123 -5.13 -12.36 5.38
N ALA A 124 -5.25 -13.67 5.15
CA ALA A 124 -5.19 -14.26 3.81
C ALA A 124 -6.26 -13.67 2.87
N ARG A 125 -7.36 -13.14 3.42
CA ARG A 125 -8.34 -12.37 2.64
C ARG A 125 -7.69 -11.19 1.93
N LEU A 126 -6.64 -10.56 2.45
CA LEU A 126 -5.92 -9.47 1.78
C LEU A 126 -5.25 -9.92 0.47
N ALA A 127 -4.78 -11.17 0.40
CA ALA A 127 -4.15 -11.74 -0.78
C ALA A 127 -5.17 -12.20 -1.83
N LEU A 128 -6.32 -12.72 -1.38
CA LEU A 128 -7.42 -13.20 -2.23
C LEU A 128 -8.27 -12.04 -2.79
N ASN A 129 -8.40 -10.96 -2.03
CA ASN A 129 -9.17 -9.78 -2.37
C ASN A 129 -8.35 -8.80 -3.22
N ASN A 130 -8.02 -9.24 -4.43
CA ASN A 130 -7.48 -8.37 -5.48
C ASN A 130 -8.38 -7.11 -5.57
N PRO A 131 -7.84 -5.87 -5.61
CA PRO A 131 -8.67 -4.67 -5.59
C PRO A 131 -9.75 -4.60 -6.68
N ALA A 132 -9.58 -5.38 -7.75
CA ALA A 132 -10.51 -5.50 -8.87
C ALA A 132 -11.61 -6.56 -8.71
N SER A 133 -11.60 -7.42 -7.68
CA SER A 133 -12.51 -8.57 -7.55
C SER A 133 -13.33 -8.63 -6.25
N THR A 134 -13.30 -7.60 -5.43
CA THR A 134 -14.00 -7.58 -4.15
C THR A 134 -15.45 -7.11 -4.27
N SER A 135 -16.34 -7.77 -3.52
CA SER A 135 -17.71 -7.29 -3.27
C SER A 135 -17.69 -5.91 -2.63
N ASP A 136 -18.64 -5.05 -3.01
CA ASP A 136 -18.78 -3.68 -2.48
C ASP A 136 -19.00 -3.62 -0.96
N SER A 137 -19.33 -4.75 -0.33
CA SER A 137 -19.67 -4.87 1.09
C SER A 137 -18.54 -4.50 2.06
N VAL A 138 -17.26 -4.64 1.67
CA VAL A 138 -16.11 -4.31 2.55
C VAL A 138 -15.53 -2.93 2.27
N ASN A 139 -15.92 -2.28 1.18
CA ASN A 139 -15.43 -0.94 0.86
C ASN A 139 -15.97 0.04 1.90
N TRP A 140 -15.12 0.95 2.36
CA TRP A 140 -15.54 2.05 3.24
C TRP A 140 -15.62 3.34 2.42
N PRO A 141 -16.74 3.57 1.69
CA PRO A 141 -16.86 4.72 0.83
C PRO A 141 -16.88 6.02 1.63
N ASN A 142 -16.45 7.10 0.99
CA ASN A 142 -16.51 8.46 1.53
C ASN A 142 -15.72 8.70 2.83
N LEU A 143 -14.79 7.80 3.20
CA LEU A 143 -13.91 8.02 4.35
C LEU A 143 -12.94 9.18 4.06
N LYS A 144 -13.23 10.39 4.57
CA LYS A 144 -12.39 11.58 4.33
C LYS A 144 -11.12 11.62 5.18
N ARG A 145 -11.18 11.09 6.40
CA ARG A 145 -10.13 11.18 7.39
C ARG A 145 -10.11 9.96 8.31
N LEU A 146 -8.92 9.49 8.61
CA LEU A 146 -8.66 8.53 9.68
C LEU A 146 -7.84 9.22 10.78
N SER A 147 -8.35 9.21 12.01
CA SER A 147 -7.62 9.74 13.17
C SER A 147 -7.17 8.59 14.06
N ILE A 148 -5.88 8.52 14.35
CA ILE A 148 -5.27 7.51 15.22
C ILE A 148 -4.75 8.23 16.47
N LYS A 149 -5.26 7.83 17.64
CA LYS A 149 -4.71 8.26 18.94
C LYS A 149 -3.70 7.21 19.41
N PHE A 150 -2.46 7.65 19.62
CA PHE A 150 -1.38 6.80 20.11
C PHE A 150 -1.34 6.80 21.64
N PRO A 151 -0.77 5.77 22.27
CA PRO A 151 -0.59 5.72 23.72
C PRO A 151 0.31 6.85 24.24
N THR A 152 1.29 7.27 23.44
CA THR A 152 2.22 8.34 23.78
C THR A 152 2.57 9.19 22.55
N PRO A 153 2.93 10.48 22.74
CA PRO A 153 3.43 11.32 21.65
C PRO A 153 4.67 10.73 20.96
N GLN A 154 5.54 10.04 21.70
CA GLN A 154 6.72 9.37 21.15
C GLN A 154 6.34 8.23 20.21
N ALA A 155 5.28 7.47 20.50
CA ALA A 155 4.77 6.43 19.60
C ALA A 155 4.20 7.05 18.31
N ARG A 156 3.45 8.16 18.43
CA ARG A 156 2.99 8.95 17.28
C ARG A 156 4.17 9.47 16.45
N ALA A 157 5.21 9.97 17.09
CA ALA A 157 6.41 10.48 16.44
C ALA A 157 7.18 9.39 15.69
N LYS A 158 7.29 8.18 16.25
CA LYS A 158 7.85 7.02 15.54
C LYS A 158 7.03 6.68 14.29
N PHE A 159 5.70 6.75 14.38
CA PHE A 159 4.81 6.43 13.27
C PHE A 159 4.90 7.45 12.12
N CYS A 160 4.87 8.76 12.40
CA CYS A 160 4.72 9.78 11.36
C CYS A 160 5.58 11.04 11.54
N GLY A 161 6.65 10.96 12.34
CA GLY A 161 7.53 12.06 12.67
C GLY A 161 6.93 13.00 13.73
N THR A 162 7.70 13.97 14.19
CA THR A 162 7.19 15.07 15.02
C THR A 162 6.68 16.18 14.09
N PRO A 163 5.46 16.72 14.30
CA PRO A 163 4.99 17.89 13.55
C PRO A 163 6.02 19.03 13.61
N ASN A 164 6.04 19.95 12.64
CA ASN A 164 6.80 21.22 12.69
C ASN A 164 8.32 21.17 13.01
N VAL A 165 8.93 20.01 13.24
CA VAL A 165 10.38 19.83 13.48
C VAL A 165 11.13 19.62 12.16
N CYS A 166 10.48 18.94 11.20
CA CYS A 166 11.06 18.71 9.89
C CYS A 166 11.10 20.02 9.07
N HIS A 167 12.29 20.64 8.99
CA HIS A 167 12.53 21.82 8.14
C HIS A 167 13.27 21.51 6.83
N CYS A 168 13.36 20.23 6.46
CA CYS A 168 14.06 19.81 5.24
C CYS A 168 13.41 20.44 3.98
N LYS A 169 14.17 21.24 3.25
CA LYS A 169 13.79 21.76 1.93
C LYS A 169 14.15 20.73 0.87
N ILE A 170 13.26 19.78 0.62
CA ILE A 170 13.50 18.69 -0.34
C ILE A 170 13.51 19.25 -1.76
N LYS A 171 14.68 19.30 -2.39
CA LYS A 171 14.84 19.68 -3.80
C LYS A 171 15.39 18.54 -4.64
N LYS A 172 16.25 17.72 -4.05
CA LYS A 172 16.90 16.58 -4.69
C LYS A 172 16.56 15.29 -3.96
N GLU A 173 16.77 14.16 -4.63
CA GLU A 173 16.58 12.83 -4.02
C GLU A 173 17.44 12.66 -2.77
N GLY A 174 18.71 13.09 -2.78
CA GLY A 174 19.59 13.06 -1.60
C GLY A 174 19.01 13.80 -0.38
N ASP A 175 18.33 14.93 -0.58
CA ASP A 175 17.69 15.67 0.52
C ASP A 175 16.55 14.86 1.14
N LEU A 176 15.78 14.16 0.31
CA LEU A 176 14.68 13.29 0.75
C LEU A 176 15.24 12.11 1.55
N LEU A 177 16.31 11.48 1.07
CA LEU A 177 16.91 10.34 1.78
C LEU A 177 17.43 10.73 3.15
N LYS A 178 18.07 11.90 3.25
CA LYS A 178 18.50 12.43 4.54
C LYS A 178 17.32 12.67 5.48
N CYS A 179 16.25 13.31 4.99
CA CYS A 179 15.02 13.55 5.75
C CYS A 179 14.38 12.25 6.28
N ILE A 180 14.35 11.19 5.46
CA ILE A 180 13.83 9.88 5.85
C ILE A 180 14.79 9.19 6.83
N GLN A 181 16.10 9.22 6.60
CA GLN A 181 17.11 8.61 7.48
C GLN A 181 17.14 9.25 8.88
N GLU A 182 16.92 10.56 8.95
CA GLU A 182 16.74 11.31 10.21
C GLU A 182 15.37 11.06 10.87
N ARG A 183 14.53 10.20 10.27
CA ARG A 183 13.17 9.84 10.73
C ARG A 183 12.23 11.03 10.93
N HIS A 184 12.48 12.13 10.25
CA HIS A 184 11.64 13.33 10.33
C HIS A 184 10.19 13.09 9.89
N ARG A 185 9.94 12.05 9.09
CA ARG A 185 8.61 11.62 8.63
C ARG A 185 8.15 10.29 9.24
N GLY A 186 8.91 9.74 10.19
CA GLY A 186 8.66 8.43 10.80
C GLY A 186 8.55 7.29 9.79
N LEU A 187 7.96 6.18 10.24
CA LEU A 187 7.69 5.00 9.41
C LEU A 187 6.80 5.33 8.20
N TRP A 188 5.88 6.28 8.33
CA TRP A 188 5.01 6.72 7.25
C TRP A 188 5.81 7.21 6.03
N GLY A 189 6.79 8.08 6.27
CA GLY A 189 7.66 8.59 5.20
C GLY A 189 8.54 7.52 4.58
N GLU A 190 9.04 6.57 5.38
CA GLU A 190 9.83 5.42 4.89
C GLU A 190 9.01 4.57 3.92
N VAL A 191 7.76 4.25 4.26
CA VAL A 191 6.86 3.45 3.42
C VAL A 191 6.50 4.18 2.12
N GLN A 192 6.20 5.48 2.20
CA GLN A 192 5.92 6.29 0.99
C GLN A 192 7.12 6.35 0.06
N GLU A 193 8.32 6.57 0.60
CA GLU A 193 9.55 6.63 -0.19
C GLU A 193 9.89 5.27 -0.83
N ASN A 194 9.71 4.18 -0.10
CA ASN A 194 9.90 2.84 -0.65
C ASN A 194 8.97 2.59 -1.85
N TYR A 195 7.68 2.92 -1.73
CA TYR A 195 6.74 2.79 -2.85
C TYR A 195 7.06 3.72 -4.02
N ARG A 196 7.47 4.97 -3.76
CA ARG A 196 7.91 5.91 -4.80
C ARG A 196 9.08 5.32 -5.60
N ARG A 197 10.08 4.75 -4.94
CA ARG A 197 11.23 4.09 -5.58
C ARG A 197 10.80 2.90 -6.45
N GLN A 198 9.92 2.04 -5.94
CA GLN A 198 9.37 0.93 -6.72
C GLN A 198 8.62 1.43 -7.96
N MET A 199 7.79 2.47 -7.82
CA MET A 199 7.05 3.08 -8.93
C MET A 199 7.98 3.69 -9.97
N ASN A 200 9.04 4.39 -9.55
CA ASN A 200 10.04 4.95 -10.47
C ASN A 200 10.78 3.84 -11.22
N SER A 201 11.19 2.77 -10.55
CA SER A 201 11.81 1.59 -11.17
C SER A 201 10.88 0.95 -12.20
N PHE A 202 9.60 0.78 -11.85
CA PHE A 202 8.57 0.29 -12.78
C PHE A 202 8.41 1.18 -14.01
N HIS A 203 8.37 2.50 -13.84
CA HIS A 203 8.30 3.45 -14.95
C HIS A 203 9.54 3.40 -15.84
N LYS A 204 10.72 3.41 -15.23
CA LYS A 204 12.01 3.29 -15.93
C LYS A 204 12.02 2.05 -16.81
N GLN A 205 11.71 0.89 -16.25
CA GLN A 205 11.66 -0.36 -17.00
C GLN A 205 10.60 -0.35 -18.09
N ARG A 206 9.40 0.17 -17.83
CA ARG A 206 8.32 0.18 -18.84
C ARG A 206 8.61 1.08 -20.05
N TYR A 207 9.28 2.21 -19.83
CA TYR A 207 9.49 3.21 -20.88
C TYR A 207 10.86 3.11 -21.54
N GLU A 208 11.91 2.72 -20.82
CA GLU A 208 13.25 2.53 -21.40
C GLU A 208 13.41 1.15 -22.08
N SER A 209 12.64 0.13 -21.72
CA SER A 209 12.64 -1.15 -22.46
C SER A 209 11.93 -1.09 -23.81
N ARG A 210 11.19 -0.01 -24.09
CA ARG A 210 10.48 0.20 -25.37
C ARG A 210 11.38 0.71 -26.50
N SER A 211 12.65 1.04 -26.24
CA SER A 211 13.48 1.80 -27.18
C SER A 211 14.57 1.04 -27.95
N HIS A 212 14.45 -0.29 -28.17
CA HIS A 212 15.33 -0.96 -29.16
C HIS A 212 14.60 -2.03 -29.99
N VAL A 213 13.99 -1.59 -31.10
CA VAL A 213 13.87 -2.42 -32.30
C VAL A 213 14.72 -1.74 -33.37
N VAL A 214 15.98 -2.18 -33.50
CA VAL A 214 16.85 -1.77 -34.61
C VAL A 214 16.39 -2.57 -35.82
N TYR A 215 15.73 -1.94 -36.78
CA TYR A 215 15.55 -2.52 -38.10
C TYR A 215 16.90 -2.48 -38.82
N GLY A 216 17.62 -3.59 -38.79
CA GLY A 216 18.77 -3.79 -39.65
C GLY A 216 18.28 -3.95 -41.09
N VAL A 217 18.59 -2.98 -41.95
CA VAL A 217 18.42 -3.12 -43.39
C VAL A 217 19.67 -3.84 -43.89
N THR A 218 19.55 -5.12 -44.24
CA THR A 218 20.61 -5.82 -44.96
C THR A 218 20.54 -5.44 -46.43
N SER A 219 21.54 -4.70 -46.88
CA SER A 219 21.88 -4.40 -48.27
C SER A 219 22.14 -5.65 -49.11
#